data_AF-A0A9D8RH51-F1
#
_entry.id   AF-A0A9D8RH51-F1
#
_cell.length_a   1.000
_cell.length_b   1.000
_cell.length_c   1.000
_cell.angle_alpha   90.00
_cell.angle_beta   90.00
_cell.angle_gamma   90.00
#
_symmetry.space_group_name_H-M   'P 1'
#
loop_
_entity.id
_entity.type
_entity.pdbx_description
1 polymer ?
#
loop_
_entity_poly.entity_id
_entity_poly.type
_entity_poly.pdbx_seq_one_letter_code
_entity_poly.pdbx_strand_id
1 'polypeptide(L)'
;MDYSEYDKAEQEKRKQSQIEYRNKKRYSSVFIFVASIFEIVETFLLIFLGIIIISFFMFRVFHLSPESYSTLFSILLIVNLVGGLILGFKIYKKAIVWFIKKRHLEDKLSEEIVNHYLRDPKQEKKNKQTR
;
A
#
# COMPACT_ATOMS: atom_id res chain seq x y z
N MET A 1 30.91 -40.65 9.88
CA MET A 1 30.39 -39.58 9.01
C MET A 1 31.57 -38.83 8.45
N ASP A 2 31.69 -38.74 7.12
CA ASP A 2 32.83 -38.13 6.44
C ASP A 2 32.76 -36.60 6.55
N TYR A 3 33.84 -35.96 6.99
CA TYR A 3 33.94 -34.50 7.15
C TYR A 3 33.70 -33.77 5.82
N SER A 4 33.97 -34.41 4.68
CA SER A 4 33.76 -33.81 3.34
C SER A 4 32.29 -33.72 2.93
N GLU A 5 31.42 -34.62 3.43
CA GLU A 5 29.98 -34.59 3.16
C GLU A 5 29.27 -33.51 3.99
N TYR A 6 29.71 -33.30 5.24
CA TYR A 6 29.20 -32.25 6.12
C TYR A 6 29.46 -30.85 5.53
N ASP A 7 30.66 -30.64 5.00
CA ASP A 7 31.09 -29.35 4.43
C ASP A 7 30.35 -29.02 3.12
N LYS A 8 30.08 -30.04 2.28
CA LYS A 8 29.26 -29.89 1.06
C LYS A 8 27.80 -29.58 1.39
N ALA A 9 27.20 -30.27 2.34
CA ALA A 9 25.83 -30.03 2.78
C ALA A 9 25.65 -28.63 3.39
N GLU A 10 26.65 -28.13 4.12
CA GLU A 10 26.62 -26.79 4.69
C GLU A 10 26.77 -25.69 3.61
N GLN A 11 27.65 -25.91 2.62
CA GLN A 11 27.78 -25.01 1.48
C GLN A 11 26.52 -24.95 0.62
N GLU A 12 25.84 -26.07 0.40
CA GLU A 12 24.57 -26.11 -0.34
C GLU A 12 23.46 -25.36 0.41
N LYS A 13 23.36 -25.54 1.74
CA LYS A 13 22.41 -24.77 2.57
C LYS A 13 22.67 -23.27 2.50
N ARG A 14 23.94 -22.84 2.53
CA ARG A 14 24.31 -21.42 2.40
C ARG A 14 23.99 -20.86 1.01
N LYS A 15 24.17 -21.65 -0.05
CA LYS A 15 23.77 -21.24 -1.41
C LYS A 15 22.25 -21.14 -1.54
N GLN A 16 21.50 -22.10 -1.00
CA GLN A 16 20.04 -22.08 -1.02
C GLN A 16 19.46 -20.89 -0.26
N SER A 17 19.97 -20.58 0.93
CA SER A 17 19.51 -19.42 1.71
C SER A 17 19.82 -18.08 1.01
N GLN A 18 20.97 -17.98 0.34
CA GLN A 18 21.28 -16.79 -0.48
C GLN A 18 20.37 -16.66 -1.70
N ILE A 19 20.03 -17.76 -2.37
CA ILE A 19 19.08 -17.78 -3.49
C ILE A 19 17.68 -17.37 -3.00
N GLU A 20 17.24 -17.93 -1.87
CA GLU A 20 15.95 -17.59 -1.27
C GLU A 20 15.87 -16.11 -0.87
N TYR A 21 16.92 -15.57 -0.27
CA TYR A 21 17.01 -14.13 0.06
C TYR A 21 16.91 -13.24 -1.19
N ARG A 22 17.65 -13.59 -2.26
CA ARG A 22 17.58 -12.85 -3.53
C ARG A 22 16.20 -12.93 -4.18
N ASN A 23 15.55 -14.09 -4.10
CA ASN A 23 14.19 -14.28 -4.60
C ASN A 23 13.17 -13.46 -3.80
N LYS A 24 13.21 -13.51 -2.46
CA LYS A 24 12.38 -12.67 -1.59
C LYS A 24 12.55 -11.19 -1.92
N LYS A 25 13.78 -10.70 -2.09
CA LYS A 25 14.05 -9.30 -2.49
C LYS A 25 13.41 -8.94 -3.84
N ARG A 26 13.48 -9.83 -4.83
CA ARG A 26 12.84 -9.60 -6.14
C ARG A 26 11.32 -9.55 -6.04
N TYR A 27 10.71 -10.51 -5.35
CA TYR A 27 9.25 -10.54 -5.17
C TYR A 27 8.76 -9.31 -4.39
N SER A 28 9.49 -8.90 -3.38
CA SER A 28 9.31 -7.66 -2.64
C SER A 28 9.31 -6.42 -3.53
N SER A 29 10.31 -6.27 -4.42
CA SER A 29 10.35 -5.13 -5.34
C SER A 29 9.19 -5.14 -6.34
N VAL A 30 8.83 -6.31 -6.88
CA VAL A 30 7.68 -6.44 -7.78
C VAL A 30 6.38 -6.10 -7.04
N PHE A 31 6.24 -6.56 -5.79
CA PHE A 31 5.09 -6.26 -4.95
C PHE A 31 4.95 -4.76 -4.71
N ILE A 32 6.02 -4.07 -4.30
CA ILE A 32 6.01 -2.61 -4.13
C ILE A 32 5.61 -1.92 -5.43
N PHE A 33 6.20 -2.32 -6.56
CA PHE A 33 5.92 -1.68 -7.84
C PHE A 33 4.44 -1.81 -8.23
N VAL A 34 3.88 -3.01 -8.13
CA VAL A 34 2.45 -3.26 -8.43
C VAL A 34 1.55 -2.55 -7.42
N ALA A 35 1.93 -2.56 -6.14
CA ALA A 35 1.23 -1.86 -5.07
C ALA A 35 1.15 -0.34 -5.33
N SER A 36 2.27 0.29 -5.71
CA SER A 36 2.31 1.71 -6.03
C SER A 36 1.47 2.05 -7.28
N ILE A 37 1.47 1.21 -8.32
CA ILE A 37 0.58 1.40 -9.47
C ILE A 37 -0.88 1.32 -9.03
N PHE A 38 -1.22 0.33 -8.21
CA PHE A 38 -2.56 0.17 -7.68
C PHE A 38 -3.01 1.39 -6.87
N GLU A 39 -2.15 1.91 -5.98
CA GLU A 39 -2.42 3.11 -5.18
C GLU A 39 -2.73 4.32 -6.06
N ILE A 40 -1.93 4.54 -7.10
CA ILE A 40 -2.11 5.65 -8.04
C ILE A 40 -3.45 5.53 -8.77
N VAL A 41 -3.74 4.35 -9.35
CA VAL A 41 -4.97 4.10 -10.09
C VAL A 41 -6.20 4.24 -9.20
N GLU A 42 -6.17 3.65 -8.01
CA GLU A 42 -7.24 3.75 -7.02
C GLU A 42 -7.52 5.20 -6.65
N THR A 43 -6.47 5.98 -6.36
CA THR A 43 -6.60 7.37 -5.94
C THR A 43 -7.19 8.24 -7.06
N PHE A 44 -6.76 8.03 -8.31
CA PHE A 44 -7.36 8.71 -9.45
C PHE A 44 -8.85 8.36 -9.63
N LEU A 45 -9.22 7.09 -9.45
CA LEU A 45 -10.62 6.67 -9.51
C LEU A 45 -11.47 7.32 -8.42
N LEU A 46 -10.96 7.43 -7.19
CA LEU A 46 -11.65 8.10 -6.09
C LEU A 46 -11.86 9.58 -6.37
N ILE A 47 -10.83 10.28 -6.84
CA ILE A 47 -10.94 11.70 -7.21
C ILE A 47 -11.95 11.88 -8.34
N PHE A 48 -11.86 11.04 -9.38
CA PHE A 48 -12.76 11.11 -10.54
C PHE A 48 -14.23 10.89 -10.15
N LEU A 49 -14.50 9.86 -9.34
CA LEU A 49 -15.84 9.61 -8.79
C LEU A 49 -16.33 10.78 -7.95
N GLY A 50 -15.45 11.37 -7.13
CA GLY A 50 -15.77 12.55 -6.34
C GLY A 50 -16.17 13.75 -7.22
N ILE A 51 -15.49 13.98 -8.34
CA ILE A 51 -15.84 15.02 -9.31
C ILE A 51 -17.25 14.77 -9.88
N ILE A 52 -17.53 13.53 -10.32
CA ILE A 52 -18.86 13.16 -10.84
C ILE A 52 -19.95 13.45 -9.80
N ILE A 53 -19.72 13.05 -8.55
CA ILE A 53 -20.67 13.25 -7.46
C ILE A 53 -20.89 14.76 -7.21
N ILE A 54 -19.82 15.55 -7.12
CA ILE A 54 -19.90 17.01 -6.93
C ILE A 54 -20.68 17.66 -8.07
N SER A 55 -20.36 17.34 -9.31
CA SER A 55 -21.07 17.85 -10.49
C SER A 55 -22.54 17.46 -10.47
N PHE A 56 -22.87 16.21 -10.12
CA PHE A 56 -24.25 15.76 -9.97
C PHE A 56 -25.02 16.59 -8.95
N PHE A 57 -24.46 16.83 -7.76
CA PHE A 57 -25.12 17.65 -6.75
C PHE A 57 -25.29 19.11 -7.19
N MET A 58 -24.26 19.71 -7.78
CA MET A 58 -24.31 21.11 -8.23
C MET A 58 -25.36 21.36 -9.31
N PHE A 59 -25.42 20.49 -10.33
CA PHE A 59 -26.32 20.67 -11.47
C PHE A 59 -27.72 20.12 -11.23
N ARG A 60 -27.85 18.96 -10.57
CA ARG A 60 -29.13 18.24 -10.49
C ARG A 60 -29.92 18.52 -9.23
N VAL A 61 -29.24 18.84 -8.13
CA VAL A 61 -29.85 19.01 -6.80
C VAL A 61 -29.98 20.49 -6.46
N PHE A 62 -28.87 21.23 -6.45
CA PHE A 62 -28.84 22.60 -5.94
C PHE A 62 -29.17 23.68 -6.96
N HIS A 63 -29.20 23.37 -8.26
CA HIS A 63 -29.53 24.31 -9.35
C HIS A 63 -28.83 25.68 -9.20
N LEU A 64 -27.53 25.65 -8.90
CA LEU A 64 -26.76 26.86 -8.58
C LEU A 64 -26.71 27.80 -9.79
N SER A 65 -26.74 29.11 -9.52
CA SER A 65 -26.54 30.12 -10.56
C SER A 65 -25.11 30.05 -11.12
N PRO A 66 -24.90 30.42 -12.40
CA PRO A 66 -23.59 30.30 -13.07
C PRO A 66 -22.46 31.04 -12.35
N GLU A 67 -22.75 32.17 -11.70
CA GLU A 67 -21.76 32.97 -10.96
C GLU A 67 -21.32 32.31 -9.65
N SER A 68 -22.24 31.63 -8.95
CA SER A 68 -21.91 30.90 -7.71
C SER A 68 -21.23 29.56 -7.99
N TYR A 69 -21.39 29.03 -9.20
CA TYR A 69 -20.84 27.74 -9.62
C TYR A 69 -19.31 27.74 -9.62
N SER A 70 -18.66 28.75 -10.21
CA SER A 70 -17.20 28.68 -10.44
C SER A 70 -16.39 28.66 -9.14
N THR A 71 -16.76 29.50 -8.17
CA THR A 71 -16.08 29.59 -6.88
C THR A 71 -16.32 28.34 -6.04
N LEU A 72 -17.57 27.90 -5.92
CA LEU A 72 -17.90 26.69 -5.14
C LEU A 72 -17.29 25.44 -5.78
N PHE A 73 -17.31 25.32 -7.10
CA PHE A 73 -16.74 24.18 -7.81
C PHE A 73 -15.23 24.11 -7.60
N SER A 74 -14.54 25.25 -7.65
CA SER A 74 -13.09 25.32 -7.40
C SER A 74 -12.73 24.91 -5.97
N ILE A 75 -13.49 25.37 -4.97
CA ILE A 75 -13.29 24.98 -3.57
C ILE A 75 -13.53 23.48 -3.39
N LEU A 76 -14.64 22.95 -3.91
CA LEU A 76 -14.98 21.53 -3.80
C LEU A 76 -13.99 20.64 -4.56
N LEU A 77 -13.43 21.10 -5.68
CA LEU A 77 -12.37 20.39 -6.38
C LEU A 77 -11.11 20.26 -5.52
N ILE A 78 -10.67 21.33 -4.87
CA ILE A 78 -9.50 21.31 -3.98
C ILE A 78 -9.77 20.35 -2.81
N VAL A 79 -10.95 20.44 -2.20
CA VAL A 79 -11.36 19.55 -1.11
C VAL A 79 -11.41 18.10 -1.57
N ASN A 80 -11.93 17.82 -2.76
CA ASN A 80 -12.00 16.48 -3.32
C ASN A 80 -10.62 15.92 -3.66
N LEU A 81 -9.70 16.76 -4.14
CA LEU A 81 -8.34 16.34 -4.46
C LEU A 81 -7.57 15.98 -3.18
N VAL A 82 -7.58 16.87 -2.18
CA VAL A 82 -6.92 16.62 -0.89
C VAL A 82 -7.60 15.46 -0.14
N GLY A 83 -8.93 15.45 -0.10
CA GLY A 83 -9.72 14.39 0.53
C GLY A 83 -9.53 13.05 -0.15
N GLY A 84 -9.53 13.01 -1.48
CA GLY A 84 -9.30 11.83 -2.31
C GLY A 84 -7.91 11.25 -2.10
N LEU A 85 -6.87 12.08 -1.99
CA LEU A 85 -5.51 11.63 -1.65
C LEU A 85 -5.46 10.98 -0.26
N ILE A 86 -6.04 11.63 0.76
CA ILE A 86 -6.03 11.10 2.13
C ILE A 86 -6.84 9.81 2.24
N LEU A 87 -8.02 9.76 1.60
CA LEU A 87 -8.88 8.58 1.59
C LEU A 87 -8.26 7.44 0.80
N GLY A 88 -7.70 7.72 -0.38
CA GLY A 88 -6.98 6.76 -1.22
C GLY A 88 -5.85 6.11 -0.44
N PHE A 89 -4.99 6.91 0.21
CA PHE A 89 -3.92 6.36 1.05
C PHE A 89 -4.43 5.45 2.18
N LYS A 90 -5.54 5.83 2.84
CA LYS A 90 -6.14 5.01 3.92
C LYS A 90 -6.71 3.69 3.39
N ILE A 91 -7.39 3.71 2.25
CA ILE A 91 -8.00 2.51 1.66
C ILE A 91 -6.90 1.61 1.11
N TYR A 92 -5.94 2.15 0.36
CA TYR A 92 -4.73 1.48 -0.09
C TYR A 92 -4.03 0.71 1.03
N LYS A 93 -3.72 1.39 2.14
CA LYS A 93 -3.03 0.74 3.27
C LYS A 93 -3.84 -0.43 3.83
N LYS A 94 -5.15 -0.29 3.97
CA LYS A 94 -6.03 -1.38 4.42
C LYS A 94 -6.10 -2.52 3.40
N ALA A 95 -6.21 -2.20 2.11
CA ALA A 95 -6.28 -3.18 1.03
C ALA A 95 -5.01 -4.02 0.96
N ILE A 96 -3.83 -3.39 1.07
CA ILE A 96 -2.53 -4.08 1.11
C ILE A 96 -2.44 -5.00 2.32
N VAL A 97 -2.74 -4.51 3.52
CA VAL A 97 -2.72 -5.33 4.74
C VAL A 97 -3.65 -6.54 4.61
N TRP A 98 -4.84 -6.33 4.08
CA TRP A 98 -5.79 -7.40 3.84
C TRP A 98 -5.28 -8.39 2.79
N PHE A 99 -4.68 -7.93 1.70
CA PHE A 99 -4.15 -8.77 0.63
C PHE A 99 -2.98 -9.62 1.12
N ILE A 100 -2.05 -9.06 1.89
CA ILE A 100 -0.92 -9.78 2.48
C ILE A 100 -1.43 -10.91 3.39
N LYS A 101 -2.38 -10.60 4.28
CA LYS A 101 -2.98 -11.57 5.21
C LYS A 101 -3.76 -12.67 4.47
N LYS A 102 -4.59 -12.31 3.50
CA LYS A 102 -5.45 -13.27 2.78
C LYS A 102 -4.66 -14.23 1.90
N ARG A 103 -3.53 -13.78 1.35
CA ARG A 103 -2.70 -14.58 0.44
C ARG A 103 -1.50 -15.23 1.12
N HIS A 104 -1.36 -15.09 2.45
CA HIS A 104 -0.20 -15.58 3.22
C HIS A 104 1.13 -15.20 2.57
N LEU A 105 1.24 -13.94 2.12
CA LEU A 105 2.44 -13.46 1.42
C LEU A 105 3.60 -13.13 2.38
N GLU A 106 3.38 -13.26 3.69
CA GLU A 106 4.36 -12.99 4.74
C GLU A 106 5.64 -13.83 4.55
N ASP A 107 5.50 -15.09 4.11
CA ASP A 107 6.64 -15.99 3.90
C ASP A 107 7.41 -15.71 2.61
N LYS A 108 6.80 -14.97 1.66
CA LYS A 108 7.34 -14.69 0.33
C LYS A 108 7.92 -13.28 0.19
N LEU A 109 7.55 -12.39 1.10
CA LEU A 109 8.01 -11.01 1.16
C LEU A 109 9.19 -10.89 2.13
N SER A 110 10.04 -9.90 1.92
CA SER A 110 11.07 -9.55 2.89
C SER A 110 10.44 -9.04 4.18
N GLU A 111 11.06 -9.36 5.32
CA GLU A 111 10.61 -8.90 6.64
C GLU A 111 10.45 -7.38 6.73
N GLU A 112 11.24 -6.62 5.99
CA GLU A 112 11.13 -5.17 5.92
C GLU A 112 9.77 -4.70 5.38
N ILE A 113 9.25 -5.34 4.32
CA ILE A 113 7.94 -5.02 3.75
C ILE A 113 6.82 -5.51 4.64
N VAL A 114 6.95 -6.72 5.18
CA VAL A 114 6.01 -7.27 6.16
C VAL A 114 5.91 -6.30 7.35
N ASN A 115 7.04 -5.83 7.87
CA ASN A 115 7.07 -4.86 8.97
C ASN A 115 6.50 -3.49 8.56
N HIS A 116 6.79 -2.99 7.36
CA HIS A 116 6.30 -1.70 6.89
C HIS A 116 4.77 -1.64 6.79
N TYR A 117 4.14 -2.73 6.32
CA TYR A 117 2.68 -2.76 6.11
C TYR A 117 1.90 -3.37 7.29
N LEU A 118 2.40 -4.41 7.94
CA LEU A 118 1.67 -5.15 8.99
C LEU A 118 1.97 -4.68 10.41
N ARG A 119 3.13 -4.07 10.67
CA ARG A 119 3.51 -3.69 12.03
C ARG A 119 2.80 -2.39 12.40
N ASP A 120 1.83 -2.53 13.29
CA ASP A 120 1.09 -1.41 13.87
C ASP A 120 2.06 -0.54 14.70
N PRO A 121 2.21 0.78 14.44
CA PRO A 121 3.13 1.65 15.18
C PRO A 121 2.89 1.68 16.70
N LYS A 122 1.74 1.18 17.17
CA LYS A 122 1.44 0.99 18.59
C LYS A 122 2.25 -0.14 19.25
N GLN A 123 2.70 -1.15 18.51
CA GLN A 123 3.52 -2.24 19.07
C GLN A 123 5.01 -1.84 19.24
N GLU A 124 5.52 -0.96 18.38
CA GLU A 124 6.89 -0.42 18.53
C GLU A 124 7.07 0.43 19.79
N LYS A 125 6.04 1.21 20.16
CA LYS A 125 6.09 2.00 21.40
C LYS A 125 6.09 1.14 22.66
N LYS A 126 5.43 -0.03 22.63
CA LYS A 126 5.45 -0.98 23.76
C LYS A 126 6.83 -1.61 23.94
N ASN A 127 7.49 -2.02 22.85
CA ASN A 127 8.82 -2.66 22.93
C ASN A 127 9.96 -1.69 23.27
N LYS A 128 9.81 -0.38 23.04
CA LYS A 128 10.79 0.64 23.48
C LYS A 128 10.63 1.09 24.93
N GLN A 129 9.52 0.77 25.60
CA GLN A 129 9.28 1.09 27.02
C GLN A 129 9.61 -0.07 27.98
N THR A 130 10.04 -1.22 27.47
CA THR A 130 10.39 -2.41 28.27
C THR A 130 11.86 -2.84 28.09
N ARG A 131 12.72 -1.92 27.63
CA ARG A 131 14.18 -2.07 27.64
C ARG A 131 14.80 -0.95 28.46
#